data_AF-A0A8T0C132-F1
#
_entry.id   AF-A0A8T0C132-F1
#
_cell.length_a   1.000
_cell.length_b   1.000
_cell.length_c   1.000
_cell.angle_alpha   90.00
_cell.angle_beta   90.00
_cell.angle_gamma   90.00
#
_symmetry.space_group_name_H-M   'P 1'
#
loop_
_entity.id
_entity.type
_entity.pdbx_description
1 polymer ?
#
loop_
_entity_poly.entity_id
_entity_poly.type
_entity_poly.pdbx_seq_one_letter_code
_entity_poly.pdbx_strand_id
1 'polypeptide(L)'
;MKITPQTVFSANQYTSQNETQLNQQAHFAQRLNEAMDATGRAQPDKDTAVSVGVDYEGISEQARNYYQVARDTAYKRVDLSQPEKQQQIQFYEETMSEIMAMSIEVTVEPHEVNQALLFNNLGIDFLAYKELTVRIEMLDLTEQEIHDDKTLPGYKKDKLKDKIDELKARLEVAIDELLGDSQDQPSEADPSGSASEMFTLYQPT
;
A
#
# COMPACT_ATOMS: atom_id res chain seq x y z
N MET A 1 -28.97 -39.04 -23.40
CA MET A 1 -28.68 -37.59 -23.40
C MET A 1 -28.64 -37.09 -21.97
N LYS A 2 -27.46 -36.69 -21.48
CA LYS A 2 -27.31 -35.92 -20.24
C LYS A 2 -26.35 -34.76 -20.57
N ILE A 3 -26.85 -33.55 -20.40
CA ILE A 3 -26.22 -32.29 -20.77
C ILE A 3 -25.43 -31.82 -19.54
N THR A 4 -24.14 -31.56 -19.72
CA THR A 4 -23.25 -30.98 -18.72
C THR A 4 -23.54 -29.48 -18.57
N PRO A 5 -23.60 -28.89 -17.36
CA PRO A 5 -23.63 -27.43 -17.24
C PRO A 5 -22.22 -26.87 -17.45
N GLN A 6 -22.12 -25.89 -18.33
CA GLN A 6 -20.90 -25.10 -18.59
C GLN A 6 -20.67 -24.14 -17.43
N THR A 7 -19.45 -24.14 -16.89
CA THR A 7 -18.90 -23.05 -16.07
C THR A 7 -18.76 -21.81 -16.94
N VAL A 8 -19.62 -20.82 -16.71
CA VAL A 8 -19.51 -19.47 -17.26
C VAL A 8 -18.41 -18.74 -16.48
N PHE A 9 -17.30 -18.43 -17.14
CA PHE A 9 -16.32 -17.47 -16.64
C PHE A 9 -16.92 -16.06 -16.77
N SER A 10 -17.14 -15.38 -15.64
CA SER A 10 -17.67 -14.03 -15.59
C SER A 10 -16.58 -13.01 -15.87
N ALA A 11 -16.42 -12.62 -17.15
CA ALA A 11 -15.54 -11.52 -17.58
C ALA A 11 -15.92 -10.15 -16.99
N ASN A 12 -17.09 -10.01 -16.38
CA ASN A 12 -17.60 -8.73 -15.88
C ASN A 12 -16.99 -8.28 -14.55
N GLN A 13 -16.34 -9.16 -13.79
CA GLN A 13 -15.72 -8.77 -12.50
C GLN A 13 -14.43 -7.96 -12.70
N TYR A 14 -13.66 -8.26 -13.75
CA TYR A 14 -12.40 -7.56 -14.07
C TYR A 14 -12.61 -6.13 -14.58
N THR A 15 -13.68 -5.86 -15.33
CA THR A 15 -13.96 -4.50 -15.85
C THR A 15 -14.47 -3.58 -14.75
N SER A 16 -15.34 -4.07 -13.86
CA SER A 16 -15.88 -3.25 -12.77
C SER A 16 -14.84 -2.91 -11.70
N GLN A 17 -13.90 -3.82 -11.42
CA GLN A 17 -12.77 -3.54 -10.52
C GLN A 17 -11.86 -2.45 -11.10
N ASN A 18 -11.52 -2.53 -12.39
CA ASN A 18 -10.70 -1.50 -13.07
C ASN A 18 -11.39 -0.13 -13.12
N GLU A 19 -12.70 -0.08 -13.41
CA GLU A 19 -13.45 1.18 -13.40
C GLU A 19 -13.51 1.81 -12.01
N THR A 20 -13.65 1.00 -10.96
CA THR A 20 -13.68 1.46 -9.58
C THR A 20 -12.32 2.01 -9.15
N GLN A 21 -11.23 1.30 -9.46
CA GLN A 21 -9.86 1.74 -9.20
C GLN A 21 -9.52 3.04 -9.94
N LEU A 22 -9.85 3.14 -11.23
CA LEU A 22 -9.64 4.36 -12.02
C LEU A 22 -10.38 5.55 -11.44
N ASN A 23 -11.61 5.34 -10.96
CA ASN A 23 -12.40 6.40 -10.37
C ASN A 23 -11.84 6.85 -9.00
N GLN A 24 -11.39 5.91 -8.17
CA GLN A 24 -10.72 6.21 -6.89
C GLN A 24 -9.43 7.01 -7.12
N GLN A 25 -8.60 6.61 -8.09
CA GLN A 25 -7.39 7.36 -8.45
C GLN A 25 -7.70 8.77 -8.96
N ALA A 26 -8.76 8.94 -9.76
CA ALA A 26 -9.20 10.26 -10.22
C ALA A 26 -9.66 11.16 -9.05
N HIS A 27 -10.41 10.61 -8.09
CA HIS A 27 -10.84 11.33 -6.90
C HIS A 27 -9.68 11.71 -5.98
N PHE A 28 -8.70 10.83 -5.81
CA PHE A 28 -7.47 11.16 -5.10
C PHE A 28 -6.73 12.31 -5.78
N ALA A 29 -6.51 12.23 -7.11
CA ALA A 29 -5.81 13.27 -7.86
C ALA A 29 -6.51 14.64 -7.78
N GLN A 30 -7.84 14.66 -7.81
CA GLN A 30 -8.61 15.90 -7.64
C GLN A 30 -8.39 16.51 -6.25
N ARG A 31 -8.53 15.71 -5.19
CA ARG A 31 -8.34 16.21 -3.82
C ARG A 31 -6.90 16.63 -3.54
N LEU A 32 -5.93 15.96 -4.16
CA LEU A 32 -4.53 16.34 -4.07
C LEU A 32 -4.30 17.74 -4.68
N ASN A 33 -4.91 18.03 -5.83
CA ASN A 33 -4.89 19.38 -6.39
C ASN A 33 -5.55 20.41 -5.46
N GLU A 34 -6.71 20.10 -4.88
CA GLU A 34 -7.39 20.98 -3.93
C GLU A 34 -6.55 21.23 -2.66
N ALA A 35 -5.88 20.21 -2.12
CA ALA A 35 -5.00 20.32 -0.95
C ALA A 35 -3.71 21.11 -1.24
N MET A 36 -3.17 21.00 -2.46
CA MET A 36 -2.04 21.81 -2.89
C MET A 36 -2.42 23.29 -3.03
N ASP A 37 -3.59 23.59 -3.60
CA ASP A 37 -4.09 24.96 -3.74
C ASP A 37 -4.39 25.60 -2.37
N ALA A 38 -4.95 24.84 -1.42
CA ALA A 38 -5.27 25.31 -0.07
C ALA A 38 -4.04 25.63 0.79
N THR A 39 -2.89 24.99 0.53
CA THR A 39 -1.65 25.21 1.29
C THR A 39 -0.78 26.35 0.75
N GLY A 40 -1.20 27.02 -0.34
CA GLY A 40 -0.53 28.20 -0.90
C GLY A 40 0.92 27.95 -1.36
N ARG A 41 1.30 26.69 -1.60
CA ARG A 41 2.64 26.30 -2.03
C ARG A 41 2.69 26.17 -3.55
N ALA A 42 3.67 26.85 -4.16
CA ALA A 42 3.96 26.72 -5.58
C ALA A 42 4.20 25.24 -5.93
N GLN A 43 3.69 24.82 -7.09
CA GLN A 43 3.79 23.45 -7.62
C GLN A 43 5.20 22.88 -7.40
N PRO A 44 5.34 21.66 -6.86
CA PRO A 44 6.62 20.97 -6.92
C PRO A 44 6.98 20.74 -8.39
N ASP A 45 8.27 20.89 -8.68
CA ASP A 45 8.84 20.71 -10.01
C ASP A 45 8.39 19.36 -10.60
N LYS A 46 7.98 19.39 -11.87
CA LYS A 46 7.41 18.25 -12.59
C LYS A 46 8.47 17.19 -12.85
N ASP A 47 8.84 16.38 -11.87
CA ASP A 47 9.73 15.24 -12.10
C ASP A 47 9.58 14.12 -11.05
N THR A 48 8.34 13.78 -10.66
CA THR A 48 8.05 12.46 -10.06
C THR A 48 7.19 11.66 -11.01
N ALA A 49 7.78 11.27 -12.14
CA ALA A 49 7.29 10.12 -12.88
C ALA A 49 7.52 8.89 -12.01
N VAL A 50 6.43 8.31 -11.48
CA VAL A 50 6.45 6.97 -10.88
C VAL A 50 6.84 6.02 -12.00
N SER A 51 8.12 5.66 -12.06
CA SER A 51 8.59 4.62 -12.96
C SER A 51 8.08 3.28 -12.46
N VAL A 52 7.19 2.67 -13.23
CA VAL A 52 6.81 1.26 -13.13
C VAL A 52 7.98 0.45 -13.71
N GLY A 53 9.02 0.32 -12.92
CA GLY A 53 10.16 -0.56 -13.12
C GLY A 53 10.75 -0.83 -11.76
N VAL A 54 10.97 -2.10 -11.40
CA VAL A 54 11.52 -2.46 -10.09
C VAL A 54 12.95 -1.93 -10.03
N ASP A 55 13.12 -0.75 -9.44
CA ASP A 55 14.41 -0.16 -9.15
C ASP A 55 14.88 -0.70 -7.81
N TYR A 56 15.63 -1.80 -7.85
CA TYR A 56 16.19 -2.44 -6.67
C TYR A 56 17.21 -1.55 -5.92
N GLU A 57 17.72 -0.47 -6.55
CA GLU A 57 18.53 0.55 -5.89
C GLU A 57 17.68 1.54 -5.07
N GLY A 58 16.39 1.66 -5.39
CA GLY A 58 15.43 2.51 -4.70
C GLY A 58 14.80 1.92 -3.42
N ILE A 59 15.10 0.65 -3.09
CA ILE A 59 14.55 -0.02 -1.90
C ILE A 59 15.10 0.61 -0.62
N SER A 60 14.20 1.04 0.27
CA SER A 60 14.54 1.75 1.49
C SER A 60 15.42 0.93 2.44
N GLU A 61 16.28 1.61 3.20
CA GLU A 61 17.06 0.95 4.27
C GLU A 61 16.14 0.29 5.31
N GLN A 62 14.99 0.90 5.57
CA GLN A 62 13.97 0.37 6.46
C GLN A 62 13.45 -1.00 5.97
N ALA A 63 13.06 -1.11 4.70
CA ALA A 63 12.63 -2.38 4.11
C ALA A 63 13.74 -3.43 4.15
N ARG A 64 15.00 -3.06 3.87
CA ARG A 64 16.14 -3.98 3.99
C ARG A 64 16.32 -4.53 5.41
N ASN A 65 16.17 -3.67 6.42
CA ASN A 65 16.29 -4.08 7.82
C ASN A 65 15.17 -5.04 8.23
N TYR A 66 13.91 -4.72 7.93
CA TYR A 66 12.79 -5.61 8.24
C TYR A 66 12.82 -6.90 7.42
N TYR A 67 13.29 -6.84 6.17
CA TYR A 67 13.50 -8.03 5.35
C TYR A 67 14.50 -9.01 5.99
N GLN A 68 15.61 -8.53 6.54
CA GLN A 68 16.55 -9.38 7.27
C GLN A 68 15.88 -10.05 8.48
N VAL A 69 15.07 -9.32 9.24
CA VAL A 69 14.31 -9.88 10.37
C VAL A 69 13.33 -10.97 9.91
N ALA A 70 12.64 -10.73 8.79
CA ALA A 70 11.72 -11.71 8.20
C ALA A 70 12.46 -12.99 7.81
N ARG A 71 13.61 -12.87 7.12
CA ARG A 71 14.45 -14.00 6.73
C ARG A 71 14.97 -14.79 7.93
N ASP A 72 15.51 -14.11 8.93
CA ASP A 72 16.03 -14.75 10.14
C ASP A 72 14.94 -15.54 10.89
N THR A 73 13.71 -15.03 10.85
CA THR A 73 12.56 -15.69 11.45
C THR A 73 12.07 -16.86 10.61
N ALA A 74 11.99 -16.70 9.30
CA ALA A 74 11.64 -17.75 8.34
C ALA A 74 12.62 -18.92 8.40
N TYR A 75 13.93 -18.65 8.47
CA TYR A 75 14.97 -19.67 8.54
C TYR A 75 14.79 -20.62 9.72
N LYS A 76 14.31 -20.12 10.87
CA LYS A 76 14.05 -20.93 12.08
C LYS A 76 12.90 -21.93 11.89
N ARG A 77 12.04 -21.73 10.89
CA ARG A 77 10.87 -22.58 10.60
C ARG A 77 11.14 -23.61 9.49
N VAL A 78 12.29 -23.53 8.82
CA VAL A 78 12.67 -24.47 7.76
C VAL A 78 12.95 -25.86 8.33
N ASP A 79 12.33 -26.88 7.75
CA ASP A 79 12.57 -28.27 8.09
C ASP A 79 13.87 -28.76 7.44
N LEU A 80 14.96 -28.74 8.21
CA LEU A 80 16.29 -29.17 7.77
C LEU A 80 16.39 -30.66 7.44
N SER A 81 15.36 -31.48 7.74
CA SER A 81 15.32 -32.88 7.34
C SER A 81 14.88 -33.08 5.87
N GLN A 82 14.31 -32.04 5.24
CA GLN A 82 13.90 -32.08 3.84
C GLN A 82 15.09 -31.99 2.88
N PRO A 83 14.93 -32.36 1.60
CA PRO A 83 15.93 -32.07 0.57
C PRO A 83 16.18 -30.56 0.45
N GLU A 84 17.43 -30.15 0.15
CA GLU A 84 17.86 -28.75 0.02
C GLU A 84 16.91 -27.89 -0.82
N LYS A 85 16.47 -28.38 -1.99
CA LYS A 85 15.51 -27.65 -2.84
C LYS A 85 14.17 -27.39 -2.16
N GLN A 86 13.73 -28.31 -1.30
CA GLN A 86 12.47 -28.17 -0.57
C GLN A 86 12.65 -27.23 0.62
N GLN A 87 13.80 -27.28 1.29
CA GLN A 87 14.18 -26.30 2.32
C GLN A 87 14.17 -24.88 1.76
N GLN A 88 14.74 -24.68 0.57
CA GLN A 88 14.82 -23.37 -0.08
C GLN A 88 13.46 -22.82 -0.48
N ILE A 89 12.56 -23.67 -1.00
CA ILE A 89 11.17 -23.27 -1.28
C ILE A 89 10.47 -22.88 0.01
N GLN A 90 10.59 -23.71 1.05
CA GLN A 90 9.99 -23.42 2.35
C GLN A 90 10.52 -22.12 2.93
N PHE A 91 11.83 -21.87 2.81
CA PHE A 91 12.46 -20.63 3.25
C PHE A 91 11.81 -19.40 2.61
N TYR A 92 11.62 -19.40 1.28
CA TYR A 92 10.96 -18.29 0.61
C TYR A 92 9.47 -18.16 0.96
N GLU A 93 8.75 -19.28 1.07
CA GLU A 93 7.33 -19.27 1.48
C GLU A 93 7.13 -18.73 2.90
N GLU A 94 7.99 -19.14 3.84
CA GLU A 94 8.00 -18.63 5.21
C GLU A 94 8.44 -17.16 5.27
N THR A 95 9.39 -16.75 4.42
CA THR A 95 9.82 -15.34 4.32
C THR A 95 8.67 -14.46 3.86
N MET A 96 7.96 -14.84 2.79
CA MET A 96 6.76 -14.13 2.33
C MET A 96 5.69 -14.07 3.42
N SER A 97 5.45 -15.19 4.13
CA SER A 97 4.47 -15.25 5.21
C SER A 97 4.85 -14.30 6.36
N GLU A 98 6.12 -14.23 6.72
CA GLU A 98 6.61 -13.36 7.78
C GLU A 98 6.53 -11.89 7.36
N ILE A 99 6.92 -11.57 6.11
CA ILE A 99 6.78 -10.22 5.55
C ILE A 99 5.35 -9.70 5.65
N MET A 100 4.35 -10.56 5.50
CA MET A 100 2.93 -10.18 5.57
C MET A 100 2.38 -10.13 7.00
N ALA A 101 3.03 -10.77 7.97
CA ALA A 101 2.50 -10.92 9.33
C ALA A 101 3.23 -10.07 10.38
N MET A 102 4.51 -9.78 10.16
CA MET A 102 5.33 -9.06 11.14
C MET A 102 4.84 -7.63 11.34
N SER A 103 5.01 -7.11 12.57
CA SER A 103 4.77 -5.69 12.85
C SER A 103 5.92 -4.84 12.32
N ILE A 104 5.58 -3.76 11.62
CA ILE A 104 6.53 -2.83 11.04
C ILE A 104 6.28 -1.46 11.68
N GLU A 105 7.23 -0.99 12.48
CA GLU A 105 7.19 0.36 13.02
C GLU A 105 7.68 1.34 11.96
N VAL A 106 6.78 2.23 11.54
CA VAL A 106 7.06 3.32 10.61
C VAL A 106 6.89 4.66 11.30
N THR A 107 7.75 5.62 10.93
CA THR A 107 7.69 6.99 11.44
C THR A 107 7.79 7.97 10.27
N VAL A 108 7.30 9.19 10.50
CA VAL A 108 7.44 10.30 9.54
C VAL A 108 8.82 10.90 9.69
N GLU A 109 9.63 10.78 8.65
CA GLU A 109 10.94 11.40 8.59
C GLU A 109 10.83 12.90 8.29
N PRO A 110 11.83 13.71 8.66
CA PRO A 110 11.79 15.17 8.43
C PRO A 110 11.51 15.57 6.98
N HIS A 111 11.97 14.77 6.01
CA HIS A 111 11.75 15.02 4.59
C HIS A 111 10.36 14.60 4.10
N GLU A 112 9.64 13.77 4.86
CA GLU A 112 8.30 13.25 4.54
C GLU A 112 7.18 14.09 5.17
N VAL A 113 7.50 15.03 6.06
CA VAL A 113 6.50 15.84 6.79
C VAL A 113 5.49 16.49 5.86
N ASN A 114 5.92 17.01 4.72
CA ASN A 114 5.01 17.62 3.74
C ASN A 114 4.05 16.60 3.13
N GLN A 115 4.52 15.39 2.85
CA GLN A 115 3.68 14.32 2.33
C GLN A 115 2.69 13.83 3.39
N ALA A 116 3.15 13.65 4.63
CA ALA A 116 2.29 13.29 5.75
C ALA A 116 1.19 14.33 6.00
N LEU A 117 1.51 15.63 5.88
CA LEU A 117 0.52 16.71 5.96
C LEU A 117 -0.50 16.67 4.83
N LEU A 118 -0.05 16.40 3.59
CA LEU A 118 -0.95 16.25 2.45
C LEU A 118 -1.90 15.05 2.66
N PHE A 119 -1.38 13.90 3.09
CA PHE A 119 -2.18 12.73 3.40
C PHE A 119 -3.18 13.02 4.53
N ASN A 120 -2.76 13.72 5.58
CA ASN A 120 -3.64 14.11 6.67
C ASN A 120 -4.77 15.04 6.20
N ASN A 121 -4.49 16.04 5.36
CA ASN A 121 -5.51 16.91 4.77
C ASN A 121 -6.52 16.14 3.90
N LEU A 122 -6.09 15.01 3.34
CA LEU A 122 -6.93 14.10 2.57
C LEU A 122 -7.66 13.08 3.45
N GLY A 123 -7.46 13.09 4.77
CA GLY A 123 -8.03 12.09 5.67
C GLY A 123 -7.40 10.70 5.55
N ILE A 124 -6.19 10.60 4.99
CA ILE A 124 -5.49 9.34 4.71
C ILE A 124 -4.43 9.11 5.79
N ASP A 125 -4.36 7.88 6.31
CA ASP A 125 -3.31 7.48 7.25
C ASP A 125 -1.98 7.24 6.51
N PHE A 126 -1.07 8.22 6.60
CA PHE A 126 0.25 8.15 6.00
C PHE A 126 1.11 7.02 6.56
N LEU A 127 0.96 6.65 7.84
CA LEU A 127 1.73 5.56 8.43
C LEU A 127 1.25 4.22 7.90
N ALA A 128 -0.06 4.01 7.80
CA ALA A 128 -0.61 2.81 7.16
C ALA A 128 -0.14 2.68 5.70
N TYR A 129 -0.15 3.78 4.94
CA TYR A 129 0.38 3.80 3.58
C TYR A 129 1.85 3.39 3.54
N LYS A 130 2.69 4.02 4.38
CA LYS A 130 4.13 3.73 4.45
C LYS A 130 4.40 2.28 4.83
N GLU A 131 3.66 1.71 5.77
CA GLU A 131 3.79 0.30 6.16
C GLU A 131 3.50 -0.63 4.97
N LEU A 132 2.42 -0.39 4.23
CA LEU A 132 2.08 -1.20 3.05
C LEU A 132 3.17 -1.10 1.98
N THR A 133 3.71 0.10 1.72
CA THR A 133 4.81 0.30 0.77
C THR A 133 6.09 -0.44 1.20
N VAL A 134 6.45 -0.40 2.49
CA VAL A 134 7.62 -1.15 3.01
C VAL A 134 7.44 -2.67 2.78
N ARG A 135 6.24 -3.22 2.94
CA ARG A 135 5.99 -4.64 2.65
C ARG A 135 6.18 -4.98 1.17
N ILE A 136 5.75 -4.11 0.26
CA ILE A 136 5.97 -4.29 -1.19
C ILE A 136 7.47 -4.33 -1.50
N GLU A 137 8.24 -3.40 -0.96
CA GLU A 137 9.70 -3.36 -1.13
C GLU A 137 10.38 -4.62 -0.57
N MET A 138 9.92 -5.16 0.56
CA MET A 138 10.42 -6.43 1.11
C MET A 138 10.09 -7.62 0.19
N LEU A 139 8.93 -7.60 -0.47
CA LEU A 139 8.56 -8.61 -1.48
C LEU A 139 9.42 -8.48 -2.75
N ASP A 140 9.80 -7.26 -3.16
CA ASP A 140 10.76 -7.03 -4.25
C ASP A 140 12.13 -7.65 -3.94
N LEU A 141 12.63 -7.49 -2.69
CA LEU A 141 13.87 -8.14 -2.24
C LEU A 141 13.75 -9.68 -2.30
N THR A 142 12.59 -10.22 -1.94
CA THR A 142 12.35 -11.67 -2.00
C THR A 142 12.36 -12.16 -3.45
N GLU A 143 11.73 -11.42 -4.36
CA GLU A 143 11.70 -11.72 -5.79
C GLU A 143 13.12 -11.72 -6.39
N GLN A 144 13.93 -10.73 -6.02
CA GLN A 144 15.33 -10.64 -6.44
C GLN A 144 16.13 -11.86 -5.96
N GLU A 145 16.00 -12.25 -4.69
CA GLU A 145 16.71 -13.43 -4.17
C GLU A 145 16.31 -14.72 -4.89
N ILE A 146 15.02 -14.91 -5.17
CA ILE A 146 14.52 -16.07 -5.93
C ILE A 146 15.08 -16.06 -7.36
N HIS A 147 15.09 -14.89 -7.99
CA HIS A 147 15.66 -14.73 -9.33
C HIS A 147 17.13 -15.16 -9.35
N ASP A 148 17.92 -14.77 -8.36
CA ASP A 148 19.35 -15.03 -8.29
C ASP A 148 19.71 -16.45 -7.78
N ASP A 149 18.76 -17.18 -7.20
CA ASP A 149 18.97 -18.51 -6.64
C ASP A 149 19.23 -19.58 -7.73
N LYS A 150 20.46 -20.11 -7.80
CA LYS A 150 20.84 -21.11 -8.81
C LYS A 150 20.38 -22.54 -8.47
N THR A 151 19.89 -22.77 -7.27
CA THR A 151 19.48 -24.12 -6.79
C THR A 151 18.08 -24.50 -7.27
N LEU A 152 17.24 -23.49 -7.55
CA LEU A 152 15.87 -23.67 -7.99
C LEU A 152 15.75 -23.70 -9.52
N PRO A 153 15.02 -24.69 -10.09
CA PRO A 153 14.68 -24.69 -11.50
C PRO A 153 13.66 -23.58 -11.82
N GLY A 154 13.69 -23.06 -13.05
CA GLY A 154 12.85 -21.93 -13.50
C GLY A 154 11.37 -22.07 -13.11
N TYR A 155 10.73 -23.21 -13.39
CA TYR A 155 9.32 -23.41 -13.07
C TYR A 155 8.97 -23.27 -11.57
N LYS A 156 9.92 -23.51 -10.66
CA LYS A 156 9.72 -23.30 -9.22
C LYS A 156 9.86 -21.83 -8.85
N LYS A 157 10.78 -21.11 -9.51
CA LYS A 157 10.93 -19.66 -9.37
C LYS A 157 9.67 -18.95 -9.86
N ASP A 158 9.15 -19.36 -11.02
CA ASP A 158 7.92 -18.82 -11.59
C ASP A 158 6.75 -18.97 -10.60
N LYS A 159 6.60 -20.15 -9.99
CA LYS A 159 5.57 -20.38 -8.97
C LYS A 159 5.73 -19.52 -7.71
N LEU A 160 6.97 -19.26 -7.28
CA LEU A 160 7.24 -18.38 -6.14
C LEU A 160 6.99 -16.91 -6.52
N LYS A 161 7.31 -16.52 -7.75
CA LYS A 161 7.01 -15.20 -8.30
C LYS A 161 5.50 -14.98 -8.39
N ASP A 162 4.72 -15.94 -8.89
CA ASP A 162 3.26 -15.83 -8.95
C ASP A 162 2.66 -15.55 -7.56
N LYS A 163 3.22 -16.15 -6.50
CA LYS A 163 2.82 -15.88 -5.12
C LYS A 163 3.20 -14.47 -4.67
N ILE A 164 4.39 -14.00 -5.03
CA ILE A 164 4.82 -12.63 -4.74
C ILE A 164 3.90 -11.63 -5.43
N ASP A 165 3.59 -11.85 -6.71
CA ASP A 165 2.70 -10.99 -7.49
C ASP A 165 1.29 -10.97 -6.89
N GLU A 166 0.78 -12.11 -6.41
CA GLU A 166 -0.49 -12.17 -5.69
C GLU A 166 -0.47 -11.36 -4.38
N LEU A 167 0.62 -11.44 -3.61
CA LEU A 167 0.76 -10.68 -2.36
C LEU A 167 0.89 -9.19 -2.62
N LYS A 168 1.68 -8.78 -3.62
CA LYS A 168 1.81 -7.38 -4.04
C LYS A 168 0.46 -6.83 -4.51
N ALA A 169 -0.27 -7.56 -5.35
CA ALA A 169 -1.59 -7.15 -5.81
C ALA A 169 -2.57 -6.92 -4.63
N ARG A 170 -2.51 -7.74 -3.58
CA ARG A 170 -3.32 -7.53 -2.36
C ARG A 170 -2.90 -6.28 -1.59
N LEU A 171 -1.60 -5.99 -1.49
CA LEU A 171 -1.10 -4.77 -0.86
C LEU A 171 -1.46 -3.52 -1.68
N GLU A 172 -1.39 -3.59 -3.01
CA GLU A 172 -1.80 -2.52 -3.93
C GLU A 172 -3.29 -2.23 -3.79
N VAL A 173 -4.15 -3.25 -3.70
CA VAL A 173 -5.58 -3.06 -3.43
C VAL A 173 -5.79 -2.38 -2.08
N ALA A 174 -5.06 -2.78 -1.03
CA ALA A 174 -5.16 -2.14 0.28
C ALA A 174 -4.69 -0.66 0.25
N ILE A 175 -3.68 -0.34 -0.57
CA ILE A 175 -3.25 1.03 -0.83
C ILE A 175 -4.36 1.80 -1.57
N ASP A 176 -4.93 1.25 -2.64
CA ASP A 176 -6.02 1.89 -3.39
C ASP A 176 -7.23 2.17 -2.50
N GLU A 177 -7.60 1.21 -1.65
CA GLU A 177 -8.65 1.38 -0.64
C GLU A 177 -8.30 2.51 0.33
N LEU A 178 -7.09 2.56 0.87
CA LEU A 178 -6.64 3.62 1.76
C LEU A 178 -6.67 5.02 1.11
N LEU A 179 -6.32 5.11 -0.18
CA LEU A 179 -6.35 6.36 -0.93
C LEU A 179 -7.79 6.77 -1.35
N GLY A 180 -8.69 5.79 -1.49
CA GLY A 180 -10.09 5.96 -1.90
C GLY A 180 -11.10 6.13 -0.76
N ASP A 181 -10.84 5.57 0.42
CA ASP A 181 -11.74 5.49 1.60
C ASP A 181 -11.82 6.78 2.41
N SER A 182 -11.24 7.88 1.92
CA SER A 182 -11.32 9.19 2.56
C SER A 182 -12.68 9.89 2.36
N GLN A 183 -13.75 9.12 2.14
CA GLN A 183 -15.12 9.57 2.40
C GLN A 183 -15.40 9.35 3.89
N ASP A 184 -15.90 10.39 4.56
CA ASP A 184 -16.40 10.36 5.95
C ASP A 184 -15.41 10.68 7.09
N GLN A 185 -14.53 11.68 6.91
CA GLN A 185 -14.29 12.59 8.04
C GLN A 185 -15.20 13.81 7.91
N PRO A 186 -16.27 13.93 8.72
CA PRO A 186 -17.01 15.18 8.79
C PRO A 186 -16.02 16.23 9.32
N SER A 187 -15.68 17.19 8.46
CA SER A 187 -15.03 18.42 8.87
C SER A 187 -15.81 18.99 10.05
N GLU A 188 -15.19 19.11 11.22
CA GLU A 188 -15.77 19.85 12.33
C GLU A 188 -16.03 21.27 11.83
N ALA A 189 -17.29 21.54 11.50
CA ALA A 189 -17.74 22.85 11.12
C ALA A 189 -17.64 23.76 12.36
N ASP A 190 -16.68 24.69 12.31
CA ASP A 190 -16.66 25.90 13.12
C ASP A 190 -18.07 26.51 13.19
N PRO A 191 -18.70 26.64 14.37
CA PRO A 191 -19.90 27.46 14.49
C PRO A 191 -19.45 28.91 14.70
N SER A 192 -18.87 29.52 13.66
CA SER A 192 -18.85 31.00 13.55
C SER A 192 -20.23 31.49 13.10
N GLY A 193 -21.23 31.21 13.94
CA GLY A 193 -22.55 31.81 13.84
C GLY A 193 -22.47 33.27 14.28
N SER A 194 -22.36 34.17 13.31
CA SER A 194 -22.54 35.61 13.48
C SER A 194 -23.89 35.89 14.15
N ALA A 195 -23.89 36.07 15.48
CA ALA A 195 -25.04 36.55 16.23
C ALA A 195 -25.13 38.08 16.14
N SER A 196 -25.26 38.59 14.92
CA SER A 196 -25.81 39.90 14.65
C SER A 196 -27.32 39.84 14.77
N GLU A 197 -27.83 39.57 15.98
CA GLU A 197 -29.25 39.68 16.37
C GLU A 197 -29.41 39.34 17.87
N MET A 198 -28.99 40.23 18.78
CA MET A 198 -29.45 40.25 20.20
C MET A 198 -29.17 41.64 20.79
N PHE A 199 -29.77 42.66 20.19
CA PHE A 199 -29.91 43.99 20.79
C PHE A 199 -31.39 44.35 20.84
N THR A 200 -32.12 43.92 21.87
CA THR A 200 -33.23 44.73 22.43
C THR A 200 -33.63 44.23 23.82
N LEU A 201 -33.89 45.22 24.70
CA LEU A 201 -34.55 45.14 26.02
C LEU A 201 -33.65 44.94 27.25
N TYR A 202 -32.78 45.92 27.48
CA TYR A 202 -32.57 46.48 28.83
C TYR A 202 -33.25 47.84 28.88
N GLN A 203 -34.24 48.02 29.76
CA GLN A 203 -34.54 49.34 30.34
C GLN A 203 -34.43 49.22 31.87
N PRO A 204 -33.81 50.20 32.56
CA PRO A 204 -33.69 50.19 34.01
C PRO A 204 -34.86 50.93 34.69
N THR A 205 -35.19 50.40 35.88
CA THR A 205 -35.96 50.96 37.03
C THR A 205 -37.36 51.51 36.79
#